data_AF-A0A8T0AMC6-F1
#
_entry.id   AF-A0A8T0AMC6-F1
#
_cell.length_a   1.000
_cell.length_b   1.000
_cell.length_c   1.000
_cell.angle_alpha   90.00
_cell.angle_beta   90.00
_cell.angle_gamma   90.00
#
_symmetry.space_group_name_H-M   'P 1'
#
loop_
_entity.id
_entity.type
_entity.pdbx_description
1 polymer ?
#
loop_
_entity_poly.entity_id
_entity_poly.type
_entity_poly.pdbx_seq_one_letter_code
_entity_poly.pdbx_strand_id
1 'polypeptide(L)'
;CAEQLAPVFTEIFILSLEQSIAPLCFKQSTIVPVLKKPQPACLNDYRPVALTSVVIKCFERLVRDSLPDTLDPLQFVYHPNRSTEDAIAHLLHTMLSHLDYRNGNYTKMLFVDYSSAFNTIIPSTLTSKLEVLGLSLPLCQWISNFLTDRPQAVRVGKHTSSTLTLSIGAPQGCVLSPLLYSLYTYDCVATFNSTTIIKLADDTVVLGLISNNDKTAYLQEVKNLERWCQENNLLLNISKTKELIVDFSTKQEQSYQMLNINGTPVKRVDSFWYLGVHITQDLSWFCYTNTLVKKAWQRLYHLRHLRDFKLPSQVLKTFYTCTIESVLTGSITSWFGNSTMQDRQALQRVVLSAECTIHTELPNLQDIYSTRCRTWARKIVKDLSHPNNGFFSLLRSGKHFRFLKANRERMRRSFFP
;
A
#
# COMPACT_ATOMS: atom_id res chain seq x y z
N CYS A 1 20.39 -15.31 29.35
CA CYS A 1 21.23 -14.11 29.43
C CYS A 1 20.46 -12.79 29.34
N ALA A 2 19.13 -12.77 29.18
CA ALA A 2 18.37 -11.51 29.04
C ALA A 2 18.55 -10.57 30.26
N GLU A 3 18.40 -11.09 31.48
CA GLU A 3 18.57 -10.31 32.73
C GLU A 3 19.97 -9.71 32.89
N GLN A 4 20.99 -10.36 32.35
CA GLN A 4 22.38 -9.92 32.44
C GLN A 4 22.71 -8.87 31.38
N LEU A 5 22.14 -8.99 30.18
CA LEU A 5 22.43 -8.11 29.05
C LEU A 5 21.54 -6.87 29.01
N ALA A 6 20.32 -6.94 29.55
CA ALA A 6 19.38 -5.83 29.51
C ALA A 6 19.92 -4.55 30.16
N PRO A 7 20.49 -4.57 31.39
CA PRO A 7 21.02 -3.34 32.01
C PRO A 7 22.11 -2.69 31.17
N VAL A 8 23.01 -3.49 30.60
CA VAL A 8 24.12 -3.00 29.75
C VAL A 8 23.59 -2.37 28.47
N PHE A 9 22.66 -3.02 27.77
CA PHE A 9 22.08 -2.44 26.56
C PHE A 9 21.22 -1.22 26.85
N THR A 10 20.51 -1.20 27.97
CA THR A 10 19.77 -0.01 28.42
C THR A 10 20.70 1.18 28.59
N GLU A 11 21.81 1.01 29.28
CA GLU A 11 22.81 2.08 29.45
C GLU A 11 23.37 2.55 28.09
N ILE A 12 23.73 1.61 27.20
CA ILE A 12 24.20 1.95 25.84
C ILE A 12 23.14 2.73 25.05
N PHE A 13 21.87 2.33 25.13
CA PHE A 13 20.79 3.00 24.40
C PHE A 13 20.51 4.39 24.94
N ILE A 14 20.52 4.57 26.27
CA ILE A 14 20.37 5.87 26.92
C ILE A 14 21.51 6.80 26.50
N LEU A 15 22.76 6.37 26.67
CA LEU A 15 23.93 7.16 26.29
C LEU A 15 23.91 7.52 24.79
N SER A 16 23.49 6.58 23.94
CA SER A 16 23.36 6.81 22.51
C SER A 16 22.34 7.93 22.19
N LEU A 17 21.18 7.93 22.85
CA LEU A 17 20.16 8.98 22.69
C LEU A 17 20.62 10.32 23.27
N GLU A 18 21.17 10.33 24.49
CA GLU A 18 21.65 11.55 25.16
C GLU A 18 22.73 12.25 24.34
N GLN A 19 23.64 11.48 23.75
CA GLN A 19 24.71 11.99 22.90
C GLN A 19 24.28 12.22 21.45
N SER A 20 23.08 11.77 21.07
CA SER A 20 22.59 11.80 19.68
C SER A 20 23.51 11.07 18.68
N ILE A 21 24.22 10.04 19.14
CA ILE A 21 25.19 9.27 18.36
C ILE A 21 24.83 7.79 18.41
N ALA A 22 24.55 7.20 17.24
CA ALA A 22 24.39 5.77 17.10
C ALA A 22 25.78 5.09 16.97
N PRO A 23 26.10 4.09 17.82
CA PRO A 23 27.32 3.31 17.69
C PRO A 23 27.54 2.77 16.27
N LEU A 24 28.78 2.80 15.77
CA LEU A 24 29.09 2.38 14.40
C LEU A 24 28.64 0.94 14.10
N CYS A 25 28.78 0.04 15.07
CA CYS A 25 28.34 -1.36 14.95
C CYS A 25 26.82 -1.51 14.80
N PHE A 26 26.03 -0.50 15.20
CA PHE A 26 24.58 -0.47 15.00
C PHE A 26 24.21 0.03 13.61
N LYS A 27 25.06 0.85 12.98
CA LYS A 27 24.87 1.41 11.64
C LYS A 27 25.28 0.44 10.53
N GLN A 28 26.09 -0.56 10.86
CA GLN A 28 26.59 -1.54 9.90
C GLN A 28 25.50 -2.48 9.39
N SER A 29 25.49 -2.73 8.09
CA SER A 29 24.56 -3.67 7.46
C SER A 29 25.21 -4.61 6.45
N THR A 30 24.67 -5.82 6.34
CA THR A 30 24.98 -6.73 5.23
C THR A 30 23.81 -6.76 4.27
N ILE A 31 24.02 -6.35 3.03
CA ILE A 31 23.00 -6.38 1.98
C ILE A 31 22.95 -7.78 1.38
N VAL A 32 21.78 -8.41 1.43
CA VAL A 32 21.49 -9.69 0.78
C VAL A 32 20.52 -9.45 -0.37
N PRO A 33 20.95 -9.67 -1.63
CA PRO A 33 20.06 -9.56 -2.78
C PRO A 33 19.00 -10.67 -2.77
N VAL A 34 17.73 -10.30 -2.80
CA VAL A 34 16.59 -11.23 -2.89
C VAL A 34 15.94 -11.11 -4.26
N LEU A 35 15.57 -12.23 -4.87
CA LEU A 35 14.92 -12.24 -6.19
C LEU A 35 13.52 -11.62 -6.13
N LYS A 36 13.24 -10.63 -7.00
CA LYS A 36 11.89 -10.10 -7.22
C LYS A 36 11.06 -11.00 -8.13
N LYS A 37 11.73 -11.77 -8.99
CA LYS A 37 11.10 -12.70 -9.94
C LYS A 37 11.94 -13.97 -10.09
N PRO A 38 11.35 -15.11 -10.49
CA PRO A 38 12.05 -16.41 -10.53
C PRO A 38 13.31 -16.43 -11.40
N GLN A 39 13.30 -15.71 -12.52
CA GLN A 39 14.41 -15.62 -13.47
C GLN A 39 14.86 -14.16 -13.60
N PRO A 40 15.90 -13.72 -12.86
CA PRO A 40 16.39 -12.35 -12.95
C PRO A 40 17.16 -12.15 -14.27
N ALA A 41 16.86 -11.07 -14.97
CA ALA A 41 17.53 -10.70 -16.23
C ALA A 41 18.47 -9.49 -16.04
N CYS A 42 18.25 -8.67 -15.01
CA CYS A 42 19.10 -7.53 -14.70
C CYS A 42 19.19 -7.28 -13.18
N LEU A 43 20.10 -6.40 -12.76
CA LEU A 43 20.30 -6.07 -11.34
C LEU A 43 19.03 -5.52 -10.67
N ASN A 44 18.17 -4.84 -11.43
CA ASN A 44 16.91 -4.29 -10.92
C ASN A 44 15.88 -5.38 -10.54
N ASP A 45 16.10 -6.63 -10.96
CA ASP A 45 15.30 -7.79 -10.55
C ASP A 45 15.68 -8.32 -9.17
N TYR A 46 16.69 -7.74 -8.52
CA TYR A 46 17.02 -8.01 -7.13
C TYR A 46 16.49 -6.90 -6.22
N ARG A 47 16.07 -7.28 -5.03
CA ARG A 47 15.73 -6.38 -3.92
C ARG A 47 16.86 -6.44 -2.90
N PRO A 48 17.58 -5.33 -2.64
CA PRO A 48 18.64 -5.32 -1.65
C PRO A 48 18.04 -5.30 -0.24
N VAL A 49 18.14 -6.39 0.51
CA VAL A 49 17.67 -6.45 1.91
C VAL A 49 18.85 -6.23 2.84
N ALA A 50 18.82 -5.15 3.60
CA ALA A 50 19.79 -4.83 4.64
C ALA A 50 19.54 -5.66 5.90
N LEU A 51 20.53 -6.48 6.26
CA LEU A 51 20.56 -7.19 7.52
C LEU A 51 21.39 -6.39 8.53
N THR A 52 20.71 -5.83 9.53
CA THR A 52 21.31 -5.19 10.70
C THR A 52 21.34 -6.13 11.90
N SER A 53 22.13 -5.77 12.92
CA SER A 53 22.23 -6.56 14.15
C SER A 53 20.90 -6.65 14.90
N VAL A 54 20.70 -7.72 15.68
CA VAL A 54 19.47 -7.88 16.49
C VAL A 54 19.37 -6.77 17.54
N VAL A 55 20.52 -6.33 18.07
CA VAL A 55 20.59 -5.26 19.09
C VAL A 55 20.01 -3.95 18.56
N ILE A 56 20.44 -3.49 17.37
CA ILE A 56 19.89 -2.25 16.81
C ILE A 56 18.41 -2.40 16.45
N LYS A 57 17.95 -3.58 16.00
CA LYS A 57 16.52 -3.81 15.77
C LYS A 57 15.68 -3.67 17.05
N CYS A 58 16.22 -4.05 18.20
CA CYS A 58 15.58 -3.82 19.49
C CYS A 58 15.55 -2.32 19.81
N PHE A 59 16.66 -1.62 19.64
CA PHE A 59 16.74 -0.18 19.91
C PHE A 59 15.84 0.66 18.98
N GLU A 60 15.83 0.34 17.69
CA GLU A 60 14.94 0.93 16.68
C GLU A 60 13.45 0.82 17.07
N ARG A 61 13.04 -0.28 17.73
CA ARG A 61 11.66 -0.41 18.22
C ARG A 61 11.36 0.56 19.36
N LEU A 62 12.31 0.75 20.29
CA LEU A 62 12.16 1.71 21.38
C LEU A 62 12.12 3.16 20.83
N VAL A 63 13.00 3.47 19.87
CA VAL A 63 13.00 4.76 19.19
C VAL A 63 11.68 4.99 18.45
N ARG A 64 11.16 3.96 17.77
CA ARG A 64 9.88 4.01 17.06
C ARG A 64 8.74 4.43 17.98
N ASP A 65 8.70 3.91 19.21
CA ASP A 65 7.65 4.25 20.19
C ASP A 65 7.68 5.73 20.62
N SER A 66 8.81 6.42 20.37
CA SER A 66 8.96 7.86 20.60
C SER A 66 8.62 8.72 19.38
N LEU A 67 8.34 8.11 18.22
CA LEU A 67 7.96 8.80 17.00
C LEU A 67 6.43 8.91 16.89
N PRO A 68 5.90 10.02 16.36
CA PRO A 68 4.48 10.10 16.08
C PRO A 68 4.12 9.13 14.95
N ASP A 69 2.89 8.62 15.00
CA ASP A 69 2.26 8.07 13.80
C ASP A 69 2.18 9.18 12.74
N THR A 70 2.24 8.82 11.44
CA THR A 70 2.28 9.85 10.38
C THR A 70 1.05 10.77 10.42
N LEU A 71 1.26 12.05 10.13
CA LEU A 71 0.18 13.04 10.26
C LEU A 71 -0.70 13.13 9.01
N ASP A 72 -0.36 12.43 7.93
CA ASP A 72 -1.17 12.42 6.73
C ASP A 72 -2.28 11.36 6.82
N PRO A 73 -3.56 11.76 6.90
CA PRO A 73 -4.68 10.82 6.97
C PRO A 73 -4.80 9.92 5.73
N LEU A 74 -4.21 10.31 4.60
CA LEU A 74 -4.23 9.57 3.33
C LEU A 74 -2.97 8.74 3.07
N GLN A 75 -2.08 8.63 4.07
CA GLN A 75 -1.05 7.59 4.13
C GLN A 75 -1.63 6.37 4.87
N PHE A 76 -1.83 5.26 4.16
CA PHE A 76 -2.52 4.08 4.72
C PHE A 76 -1.58 3.01 5.30
N VAL A 77 -0.26 3.10 5.12
CA VAL A 77 0.69 2.17 5.76
C VAL A 77 1.28 2.76 7.02
N TYR A 78 1.70 1.87 7.91
CA TYR A 78 2.41 2.17 9.15
C TYR A 78 1.54 2.92 10.17
N HIS A 79 0.24 2.97 9.91
CA HIS A 79 -0.78 3.34 10.87
C HIS A 79 -1.48 2.12 11.46
N PRO A 80 -1.78 2.13 12.76
CA PRO A 80 -2.73 1.20 13.34
C PRO A 80 -4.08 1.30 12.62
N ASN A 81 -4.74 0.15 12.40
CA ASN A 81 -6.08 0.09 11.82
C ASN A 81 -6.21 0.74 10.42
N ARG A 82 -5.14 0.75 9.64
CA ARG A 82 -5.17 1.04 8.20
C ARG A 82 -4.61 -0.15 7.43
N SER A 83 -5.08 -0.32 6.21
CA SER A 83 -4.72 -1.44 5.34
C SER A 83 -4.67 -1.01 3.88
N THR A 84 -4.13 -1.90 3.04
CA THR A 84 -4.19 -1.73 1.58
C THR A 84 -5.63 -1.63 1.08
N GLU A 85 -6.55 -2.36 1.71
CA GLU A 85 -7.98 -2.35 1.36
C GLU A 85 -8.61 -0.97 1.66
N ASP A 86 -8.17 -0.28 2.73
CA ASP A 86 -8.64 1.08 3.06
C ASP A 86 -8.26 2.11 2.00
N ALA A 87 -7.02 2.04 1.49
CA ALA A 87 -6.56 2.91 0.40
C ALA A 87 -7.35 2.66 -0.90
N ILE A 88 -7.56 1.38 -1.25
CA ILE A 88 -8.32 1.01 -2.46
C ILE A 88 -9.77 1.46 -2.33
N ALA A 89 -10.42 1.21 -1.20
CA ALA A 89 -11.80 1.64 -1.00
C ALA A 89 -11.93 3.15 -0.98
N HIS A 90 -11.01 3.88 -0.36
CA HIS A 90 -10.99 5.35 -0.42
C HIS A 90 -10.90 5.83 -1.87
N LEU A 91 -9.92 5.34 -2.63
CA LEU A 91 -9.75 5.68 -4.06
C LEU A 91 -11.03 5.43 -4.86
N LEU A 92 -11.58 4.21 -4.76
CA LEU A 92 -12.77 3.82 -5.51
C LEU A 92 -14.00 4.63 -5.09
N HIS A 93 -14.17 4.91 -3.80
CA HIS A 93 -15.31 5.66 -3.30
C HIS A 93 -15.26 7.13 -3.72
N THR A 94 -14.12 7.80 -3.59
CA THR A 94 -13.96 9.20 -4.02
C THR A 94 -14.23 9.33 -5.52
N MET A 95 -13.67 8.41 -6.32
CA MET A 95 -13.90 8.34 -7.76
C MET A 95 -15.38 8.07 -8.11
N LEU A 96 -15.99 7.04 -7.52
CA LEU A 96 -17.38 6.67 -7.81
C LEU A 96 -18.37 7.75 -7.37
N SER A 97 -18.12 8.41 -6.23
CA SER A 97 -18.94 9.53 -5.74
C SER A 97 -18.94 10.68 -6.75
N HIS A 98 -17.77 11.02 -7.30
CA HIS A 98 -17.65 12.04 -8.33
C HIS A 98 -18.39 11.67 -9.61
N LEU A 99 -18.25 10.43 -10.08
CA LEU A 99 -18.93 9.96 -11.30
C LEU A 99 -20.47 9.82 -11.12
N ASP A 100 -20.94 9.70 -9.89
CA ASP A 100 -22.36 9.68 -9.53
C ASP A 100 -22.98 11.08 -9.44
N TYR A 101 -22.13 12.11 -9.29
CA TYR A 101 -22.53 13.51 -9.25
C TYR A 101 -22.93 14.02 -10.64
N ARG A 102 -23.97 14.87 -10.73
CA ARG A 102 -24.55 15.32 -12.01
C ARG A 102 -23.55 16.03 -12.94
N ASN A 103 -22.58 16.75 -12.37
CA ASN A 103 -21.56 17.46 -13.15
C ASN A 103 -20.22 16.71 -13.23
N GLY A 104 -20.12 15.50 -12.66
CA GLY A 104 -18.93 14.68 -12.77
C GLY A 104 -18.83 14.08 -14.16
N ASN A 105 -17.79 14.46 -14.92
CA ASN A 105 -17.58 13.92 -16.27
C ASN A 105 -16.79 12.61 -16.21
N TYR A 106 -15.56 12.71 -15.73
CA TYR A 106 -14.60 11.62 -15.70
C TYR A 106 -13.59 11.83 -14.58
N THR A 107 -12.80 10.80 -14.31
CA THR A 107 -11.67 10.87 -13.37
C THR A 107 -10.38 10.46 -14.04
N LYS A 108 -9.28 11.04 -13.56
CA LYS A 108 -7.92 10.65 -13.96
C LYS A 108 -7.18 10.12 -12.74
N MET A 109 -6.54 8.97 -12.87
CA MET A 109 -5.69 8.38 -11.84
C MET A 109 -4.27 8.27 -12.38
N LEU A 110 -3.34 8.98 -11.74
CA LEU A 110 -1.91 8.85 -12.01
C LEU A 110 -1.31 7.93 -10.94
N PHE A 111 -1.00 6.70 -11.32
CA PHE A 111 -0.27 5.77 -10.46
C PHE A 111 1.22 6.07 -10.59
N VAL A 112 1.81 6.58 -9.51
CA VAL A 112 3.20 7.05 -9.44
C VAL A 112 4.08 5.94 -8.87
N ASP A 113 5.21 5.70 -9.54
CA ASP A 113 6.26 4.79 -9.06
C ASP A 113 7.55 5.60 -8.87
N TYR A 114 8.25 5.34 -7.77
CA TYR A 114 9.53 5.97 -7.47
C TYR A 114 10.69 4.99 -7.71
N SER A 115 11.78 5.51 -8.27
CA SER A 115 13.02 4.76 -8.40
C SER A 115 13.70 4.65 -7.04
N SER A 116 13.56 3.49 -6.40
CA SER A 116 14.27 3.14 -5.17
C SER A 116 13.99 4.10 -3.99
N ALA A 117 12.72 4.45 -3.78
CA ALA A 117 12.25 5.51 -2.87
C ALA A 117 12.97 5.58 -1.50
N PHE A 118 13.08 4.46 -0.78
CA PHE A 118 13.74 4.41 0.53
C PHE A 118 15.21 4.82 0.47
N ASN A 119 15.91 4.51 -0.62
CA ASN A 119 17.32 4.83 -0.78
C ASN A 119 17.57 6.30 -1.17
N THR A 120 16.53 7.12 -1.35
CA THR A 120 16.68 8.51 -1.77
C THR A 120 16.42 9.52 -0.64
N ILE A 121 16.00 9.05 0.54
CA ILE A 121 15.79 9.90 1.73
C ILE A 121 17.09 10.66 2.05
N ILE A 122 17.03 11.98 2.09
CA ILE A 122 18.15 12.81 2.54
C ILE A 122 18.03 13.02 4.06
N PRO A 123 19.02 12.61 4.88
CA PRO A 123 18.92 12.73 6.33
C PRO A 123 18.67 14.16 6.82
N SER A 124 19.30 15.18 6.23
CA SER A 124 19.10 16.58 6.62
C SER A 124 17.67 17.07 6.33
N THR A 125 17.12 16.76 5.14
CA THR A 125 15.73 17.07 4.79
C THR A 125 14.75 16.37 5.74
N LEU A 126 15.01 15.10 6.09
CA LEU A 126 14.22 14.38 7.08
C LEU A 126 14.29 15.07 8.45
N THR A 127 15.48 15.43 8.93
CA THR A 127 15.67 16.14 10.20
C THR A 127 14.80 17.39 10.26
N SER A 128 14.85 18.26 9.24
CA SER A 128 14.05 19.49 9.20
C SER A 128 12.55 19.21 9.24
N LYS A 129 12.07 18.16 8.56
CA LYS A 129 10.66 17.74 8.64
C LYS A 129 10.29 17.23 10.03
N LEU A 130 11.14 16.44 10.68
CA LEU A 130 10.90 15.92 12.02
C LEU A 130 10.85 17.06 13.06
N GLU A 131 11.68 18.10 12.91
CA GLU A 131 11.63 19.30 13.76
C GLU A 131 10.30 20.06 13.60
N VAL A 132 9.81 20.23 12.36
CA VAL A 132 8.48 20.82 12.09
C VAL A 132 7.35 20.01 12.72
N LEU A 133 7.50 18.69 12.78
CA LEU A 133 6.56 17.78 13.44
C LEU A 133 6.65 17.82 14.99
N GLY A 134 7.54 18.64 15.56
CA GLY A 134 7.65 18.87 17.00
C GLY A 134 8.50 17.83 17.75
N LEU A 135 9.31 17.02 17.04
CA LEU A 135 10.22 16.09 17.69
C LEU A 135 11.39 16.83 18.34
N SER A 136 11.88 16.30 19.46
CA SER A 136 13.03 16.87 20.17
C SER A 136 14.29 16.86 19.31
N LEU A 137 15.07 17.94 19.36
CA LEU A 137 16.33 18.06 18.61
C LEU A 137 17.30 16.87 18.80
N PRO A 138 17.52 16.34 20.02
CA PRO A 138 18.41 15.18 20.20
C PRO A 138 17.94 13.93 19.43
N LEU A 139 16.63 13.66 19.43
CA LEU A 139 16.06 12.54 18.68
C LEU A 139 16.24 12.73 17.17
N CYS A 140 15.98 13.93 16.65
CA CYS A 140 16.18 14.26 15.24
C CYS A 140 17.66 14.10 14.84
N GLN A 141 18.58 14.57 15.68
CA GLN A 141 20.02 14.42 15.48
C GLN A 141 20.46 12.95 15.53
N TRP A 142 19.92 12.16 16.47
CA TRP A 142 20.19 10.73 16.55
C TRP A 142 19.75 10.00 15.28
N ILE A 143 18.55 10.28 14.76
CA ILE A 143 18.05 9.68 13.51
C ILE A 143 18.94 10.09 12.34
N SER A 144 19.33 11.35 12.27
CA SER A 144 20.24 11.86 11.25
C SER A 144 21.59 11.14 11.31
N ASN A 145 22.17 11.00 12.51
CA ASN A 145 23.41 10.29 12.76
C ASN A 145 23.31 8.81 12.40
N PHE A 146 22.19 8.17 12.75
CA PHE A 146 21.91 6.78 12.44
C PHE A 146 21.87 6.52 10.93
N LEU A 147 21.28 7.44 10.14
CA LEU A 147 21.15 7.32 8.68
C LEU A 147 22.38 7.76 7.88
N THR A 148 23.30 8.51 8.50
CA THR A 148 24.52 9.06 7.88
C THR A 148 25.70 8.12 8.07
N ASP A 149 26.68 8.07 7.17
CA ASP A 149 27.93 7.29 7.29
C ASP A 149 27.72 5.83 7.72
N ARG A 150 26.76 5.15 7.09
CA ARG A 150 26.41 3.76 7.36
C ARG A 150 27.29 2.82 6.53
N PRO A 151 28.15 1.99 7.14
CA PRO A 151 28.91 0.99 6.40
C PRO A 151 27.99 -0.16 5.96
N GLN A 152 28.10 -0.56 4.70
CA GLN A 152 27.39 -1.69 4.15
C GLN A 152 28.27 -2.54 3.22
N ALA A 153 28.06 -3.84 3.22
CA ALA A 153 28.69 -4.76 2.28
C ALA A 153 27.65 -5.72 1.69
N VAL A 154 27.81 -6.10 0.41
CA VAL A 154 26.91 -7.03 -0.26
C VAL A 154 27.42 -8.45 -0.07
N ARG A 155 26.54 -9.37 0.33
CA ARG A 155 26.86 -10.79 0.49
C ARG A 155 26.04 -11.66 -0.47
N VAL A 156 26.73 -12.46 -1.26
CA VAL A 156 26.14 -13.45 -2.19
C VAL A 156 26.77 -14.81 -1.92
N GLY A 157 25.97 -15.75 -1.40
CA GLY A 157 26.47 -17.04 -0.94
C GLY A 157 27.54 -16.85 0.14
N LYS A 158 28.75 -17.35 -0.12
CA LYS A 158 29.91 -17.25 0.80
C LYS A 158 30.76 -16.00 0.56
N HIS A 159 30.50 -15.25 -0.52
CA HIS A 159 31.32 -14.10 -0.90
C HIS A 159 30.72 -12.81 -0.33
N THR A 160 31.59 -11.93 0.17
CA THR A 160 31.21 -10.61 0.69
C THR A 160 32.06 -9.57 -0.03
N SER A 161 31.44 -8.48 -0.49
CA SER A 161 32.14 -7.38 -1.15
C SER A 161 33.01 -6.58 -0.19
N SER A 162 33.79 -5.64 -0.72
CA SER A 162 34.30 -4.52 0.07
C SER A 162 33.14 -3.72 0.68
N THR A 163 33.45 -3.02 1.78
CA THR A 163 32.49 -2.14 2.46
C THR A 163 32.40 -0.81 1.71
N LEU A 164 31.17 -0.33 1.53
CA LEU A 164 30.85 1.03 1.09
C LEU A 164 30.11 1.76 2.20
N THR A 165 30.42 3.03 2.38
CA THR A 165 29.73 3.88 3.36
C THR A 165 28.67 4.72 2.65
N LEU A 166 27.44 4.73 3.17
CA LEU A 166 26.33 5.50 2.63
C LEU A 166 25.83 6.54 3.63
N SER A 167 25.52 7.73 3.13
CA SER A 167 24.96 8.84 3.91
C SER A 167 23.62 9.31 3.37
N ILE A 168 22.99 8.51 2.50
CA ILE A 168 21.67 8.75 1.90
C ILE A 168 20.84 7.47 2.04
N GLY A 169 19.54 7.67 2.23
CA GLY A 169 18.54 6.62 2.25
C GLY A 169 18.36 5.96 3.61
N ALA A 170 17.21 5.32 3.77
CA ALA A 170 16.92 4.42 4.88
C ALA A 170 17.01 2.95 4.41
N PRO A 171 17.81 2.12 5.06
CA PRO A 171 18.08 0.76 4.60
C PRO A 171 16.82 -0.13 4.61
N GLN A 172 16.60 -0.86 3.52
CA GLN A 172 15.45 -1.75 3.40
C GLN A 172 15.62 -2.99 4.28
N GLY A 173 14.83 -3.12 5.35
CA GLY A 173 14.96 -4.21 6.34
C GLY A 173 15.29 -3.73 7.75
N CYS A 174 15.59 -2.44 7.91
CA CYS A 174 15.55 -1.75 9.19
C CYS A 174 14.12 -1.55 9.67
N VAL A 175 13.96 -1.48 10.99
CA VAL A 175 12.66 -1.36 11.67
C VAL A 175 12.12 0.06 11.53
N LEU A 176 12.99 1.08 11.58
CA LEU A 176 12.58 2.49 11.48
C LEU A 176 12.31 2.95 10.05
N SER A 177 13.03 2.41 9.06
CA SER A 177 12.96 2.86 7.66
C SER A 177 11.55 3.08 7.12
N PRO A 178 10.59 2.16 7.35
CA PRO A 178 9.23 2.32 6.87
C PRO A 178 8.50 3.55 7.45
N LEU A 179 8.59 3.75 8.76
CA LEU A 179 7.98 4.92 9.43
C LEU A 179 8.69 6.22 9.04
N LEU A 180 10.03 6.21 8.97
CA LEU A 180 10.81 7.39 8.56
C LEU A 180 10.45 7.83 7.13
N TYR A 181 10.19 6.90 6.21
CA TYR A 181 9.70 7.25 4.88
C TYR A 181 8.30 7.90 4.92
N SER A 182 7.40 7.40 5.76
CA SER A 182 6.09 8.02 5.94
C SER A 182 6.15 9.40 6.58
N LEU A 183 7.07 9.63 7.51
CA LEU A 183 7.35 10.96 8.07
C LEU A 183 8.09 11.86 7.08
N TYR A 184 8.90 11.31 6.18
CA TYR A 184 9.57 12.07 5.12
C TYR A 184 8.58 12.62 4.08
N THR A 185 7.54 11.83 3.79
CA THR A 185 6.56 12.12 2.72
C THR A 185 5.24 12.69 3.25
N TYR A 186 5.14 13.04 4.53
CA TYR A 186 3.88 13.45 5.17
C TYR A 186 3.24 14.68 4.53
N ASP A 187 4.06 15.62 4.04
CA ASP A 187 3.65 16.88 3.42
C ASP A 187 3.37 16.76 1.91
N CYS A 188 3.51 15.57 1.33
CA CYS A 188 3.03 15.27 -0.02
C CYS A 188 1.51 15.09 -0.01
N VAL A 189 0.79 16.20 0.06
CA VAL A 189 -0.69 16.26 0.12
C VAL A 189 -1.25 17.03 -1.08
N ALA A 190 -2.50 16.78 -1.42
CA ALA A 190 -3.17 17.48 -2.53
C ALA A 190 -3.36 18.97 -2.21
N THR A 191 -3.19 19.81 -3.23
CA THR A 191 -3.38 21.27 -3.15
C THR A 191 -4.82 21.68 -3.47
N PHE A 192 -5.51 20.92 -4.33
CA PHE A 192 -6.86 21.27 -4.81
C PHE A 192 -7.94 20.35 -4.25
N ASN A 193 -9.14 20.90 -4.02
CA ASN A 193 -10.29 20.09 -3.55
C ASN A 193 -10.77 19.05 -4.58
N SER A 194 -10.45 19.25 -5.86
CA SER A 194 -10.76 18.30 -6.94
C SER A 194 -9.62 17.31 -7.21
N THR A 195 -8.59 17.29 -6.37
CA THR A 195 -7.51 16.31 -6.42
C THR A 195 -7.36 15.60 -5.08
N THR A 196 -6.79 14.41 -5.10
CA THR A 196 -6.49 13.64 -3.90
C THR A 196 -5.21 12.87 -4.12
N ILE A 197 -4.29 12.93 -3.16
CA ILE A 197 -3.07 12.12 -3.16
C ILE A 197 -3.24 11.04 -2.10
N ILE A 198 -3.24 9.78 -2.53
CA ILE A 198 -3.36 8.62 -1.65
C ILE A 198 -2.04 7.88 -1.69
N LYS A 199 -1.50 7.57 -0.51
CA LYS A 199 -0.20 6.93 -0.35
C LYS A 199 -0.33 5.61 0.37
N LEU A 200 0.44 4.63 -0.08
CA LEU A 200 0.67 3.38 0.58
C LEU A 200 2.18 3.08 0.56
N ALA A 201 2.92 3.63 1.53
CA ALA A 201 4.38 3.70 1.46
C ALA A 201 4.82 4.41 0.16
N ASP A 202 5.60 3.76 -0.71
CA ASP A 202 6.06 4.30 -2.00
C ASP A 202 5.02 4.22 -3.12
N ASP A 203 3.94 3.44 -2.97
CA ASP A 203 2.83 3.42 -3.93
C ASP A 203 1.96 4.67 -3.74
N THR A 204 2.07 5.64 -4.66
CA THR A 204 1.29 6.89 -4.63
C THR A 204 0.32 6.95 -5.81
N VAL A 205 -0.91 7.41 -5.57
CA VAL A 205 -1.87 7.74 -6.64
C VAL A 205 -2.35 9.17 -6.51
N VAL A 206 -2.30 9.92 -7.61
CA VAL A 206 -2.96 11.23 -7.75
C VAL A 206 -4.29 11.01 -8.46
N LEU A 207 -5.39 11.20 -7.75
CA LEU A 207 -6.74 11.18 -8.29
C LEU A 207 -7.15 12.60 -8.65
N GLY A 208 -7.56 12.84 -9.89
CA GLY A 208 -8.19 14.07 -10.36
C GLY A 208 -9.67 13.85 -10.67
N LEU A 209 -10.52 14.68 -10.07
CA LEU A 209 -11.97 14.69 -10.23
C LEU A 209 -12.36 15.76 -11.24
N ILE A 210 -12.67 15.35 -12.47
CA ILE A 210 -12.85 16.30 -13.59
C ILE A 210 -14.33 16.65 -13.76
N SER A 211 -14.63 17.94 -13.63
CA SER A 211 -15.95 18.54 -13.85
C SER A 211 -15.88 19.55 -14.98
N ASN A 212 -16.93 19.64 -15.78
CA ASN A 212 -17.03 20.52 -16.95
C ASN A 212 -15.84 20.40 -17.93
N ASN A 213 -15.20 19.21 -17.99
CA ASN A 213 -13.93 18.97 -18.71
C ASN A 213 -12.74 19.85 -18.27
N ASP A 214 -12.81 20.54 -17.13
CA ASP A 214 -11.71 21.34 -16.60
C ASP A 214 -10.72 20.45 -15.82
N LYS A 215 -9.56 20.24 -16.43
CA LYS A 215 -8.45 19.44 -15.91
C LYS A 215 -7.32 20.27 -15.31
N THR A 216 -7.50 21.59 -15.17
CA THR A 216 -6.45 22.52 -14.76
C THR A 216 -5.88 22.16 -13.39
N ALA A 217 -6.76 21.90 -12.41
CA ALA A 217 -6.37 21.49 -11.07
C ALA A 217 -5.52 20.20 -11.07
N TYR A 218 -5.95 19.18 -11.81
CA TYR A 218 -5.20 17.93 -11.94
C TYR A 218 -3.81 18.14 -12.57
N LEU A 219 -3.73 18.89 -13.67
CA LEU A 219 -2.44 19.16 -14.32
C LEU A 219 -1.51 19.98 -13.42
N GLN A 220 -2.05 20.93 -12.66
CA GLN A 220 -1.27 21.72 -11.71
C GLN A 220 -0.82 20.88 -10.51
N GLU A 221 -1.65 19.95 -10.04
CA GLU A 221 -1.27 19.01 -8.97
C GLU A 221 -0.13 18.10 -9.41
N VAL A 222 -0.16 17.58 -10.64
CA VAL A 222 0.95 16.76 -11.17
C VAL A 222 2.26 17.55 -11.22
N LYS A 223 2.21 18.83 -11.61
CA LYS A 223 3.39 19.73 -11.57
C LYS A 223 3.86 20.03 -10.14
N ASN A 224 2.93 20.20 -9.21
CA ASN A 224 3.27 20.41 -7.80
C ASN A 224 3.95 19.15 -7.23
N LEU A 225 3.42 17.97 -7.53
CA LEU A 225 4.03 16.69 -7.15
C LEU A 225 5.44 16.55 -7.74
N GLU A 226 5.61 16.87 -9.03
CA GLU A 226 6.92 16.84 -9.69
C GLU A 226 7.95 17.74 -9.00
N ARG A 227 7.57 18.99 -8.70
CA ARG A 227 8.43 19.93 -7.96
C ARG A 227 8.74 19.41 -6.57
N TRP A 228 7.72 18.97 -5.84
CA TRP A 228 7.88 18.41 -4.49
C TRP A 228 8.83 17.20 -4.51
N CYS A 229 8.72 16.33 -5.52
CA CYS A 229 9.65 15.21 -5.69
C CYS A 229 11.10 15.67 -5.91
N GLN A 230 11.33 16.73 -6.69
CA GLN A 230 12.66 17.31 -6.89
C GLN A 230 13.23 17.87 -5.59
N GLU A 231 12.44 18.65 -4.84
CA GLU A 231 12.83 19.25 -3.55
C GLU A 231 13.13 18.18 -2.48
N ASN A 232 12.45 17.04 -2.55
CA ASN A 232 12.60 15.93 -1.60
C ASN A 232 13.46 14.79 -2.15
N ASN A 233 14.21 14.99 -3.23
CA ASN A 233 15.08 13.98 -3.84
C ASN A 233 14.36 12.62 -4.08
N LEU A 234 13.09 12.65 -4.46
CA LEU A 234 12.33 11.46 -4.84
C LEU A 234 12.31 11.34 -6.36
N LEU A 235 12.94 10.29 -6.86
CA LEU A 235 13.15 10.11 -8.29
C LEU A 235 11.93 9.43 -8.92
N LEU A 236 11.12 10.19 -9.66
CA LEU A 236 9.96 9.65 -10.38
C LEU A 236 10.39 8.66 -11.48
N ASN A 237 9.81 7.46 -11.47
CA ASN A 237 9.99 6.47 -12.53
C ASN A 237 8.88 6.60 -13.59
N ILE A 238 9.05 7.55 -14.51
CA ILE A 238 8.05 7.88 -15.54
C ILE A 238 7.70 6.66 -16.40
N SER A 239 8.67 5.75 -16.61
CA SER A 239 8.46 4.51 -17.37
C SER A 239 7.49 3.54 -16.70
N LYS A 240 7.37 3.58 -15.37
CA LYS A 240 6.44 2.77 -14.58
C LYS A 240 5.21 3.52 -14.12
N THR A 241 5.29 4.85 -14.02
CA THR A 241 4.13 5.71 -13.82
C THR A 241 3.13 5.53 -14.96
N LYS A 242 1.84 5.41 -14.63
CA LYS A 242 0.75 5.21 -15.60
C LYS A 242 -0.44 6.11 -15.30
N GLU A 243 -1.09 6.59 -16.35
CA GLU A 243 -2.38 7.29 -16.25
C GLU A 243 -3.51 6.32 -16.64
N LEU A 244 -4.53 6.20 -15.79
CA LEU A 244 -5.79 5.52 -16.09
C LEU A 244 -6.92 6.55 -16.08
N ILE A 245 -7.73 6.58 -17.13
CA ILE A 245 -8.90 7.46 -17.22
C ILE A 245 -10.15 6.60 -17.10
N VAL A 246 -11.11 7.05 -16.30
CA VAL A 246 -12.42 6.42 -16.17
C VAL A 246 -13.46 7.44 -16.58
N ASP A 247 -14.08 7.21 -17.73
CA ASP A 247 -15.10 8.07 -18.34
C ASP A 247 -16.27 7.22 -18.83
N PHE A 248 -17.48 7.56 -18.37
CA PHE A 248 -18.73 6.90 -18.78
C PHE A 248 -19.63 7.81 -19.61
N SER A 249 -19.14 8.96 -20.04
CA SER A 249 -19.86 9.87 -20.91
C SER A 249 -19.99 9.27 -22.32
N THR A 250 -21.15 9.48 -22.93
CA THR A 250 -21.46 9.02 -24.29
C THR A 250 -20.75 9.85 -25.37
N LYS A 251 -20.03 10.92 -24.98
CA LYS A 251 -19.27 11.81 -25.86
C LYS A 251 -17.84 11.29 -26.06
N GLN A 252 -17.69 10.04 -26.51
CA GLN A 252 -16.42 9.30 -26.61
C GLN A 252 -15.41 9.87 -27.64
N GLU A 253 -15.68 11.00 -28.28
CA GLU A 253 -14.74 11.68 -29.19
C GLU A 253 -13.81 12.69 -28.47
N GLN A 254 -13.62 12.57 -27.15
CA GLN A 254 -12.64 13.39 -26.45
C GLN A 254 -11.23 12.82 -26.63
N SER A 255 -10.44 13.45 -27.50
CA SER A 255 -8.98 13.28 -27.48
C SER A 255 -8.42 13.86 -26.17
N TYR A 256 -8.26 13.00 -25.15
CA TYR A 256 -7.64 13.46 -23.90
C TYR A 256 -6.16 13.77 -24.15
N GLN A 257 -5.80 15.03 -23.94
CA GLN A 257 -4.40 15.49 -23.99
C GLN A 257 -3.46 14.54 -23.23
N MET A 258 -2.32 14.27 -23.84
CA MET A 258 -1.24 13.49 -23.24
C MET A 258 -0.66 14.22 -22.02
N LEU A 259 -0.48 13.49 -20.93
CA LEU A 259 0.17 14.00 -19.73
C LEU A 259 1.69 13.88 -19.89
N ASN A 260 2.43 14.96 -19.65
CA ASN A 260 3.89 14.97 -19.68
C ASN A 260 4.41 15.30 -18.27
N ILE A 261 5.44 14.58 -17.84
CA ILE A 261 6.19 14.83 -16.60
C ILE A 261 7.66 14.90 -17.00
N ASN A 262 8.40 15.94 -16.58
CA ASN A 262 9.78 16.22 -17.01
C ASN A 262 9.97 16.15 -18.54
N GLY A 263 9.01 16.67 -19.31
CA GLY A 263 9.00 16.61 -20.78
C GLY A 263 8.80 15.20 -21.37
N THR A 264 8.66 14.16 -20.54
CA THR A 264 8.45 12.78 -20.97
C THR A 264 6.97 12.43 -20.91
N PRO A 265 6.40 11.84 -21.98
CA PRO A 265 5.00 11.44 -21.98
C PRO A 265 4.72 10.27 -21.03
N VAL A 266 3.71 10.43 -20.18
CA VAL A 266 3.19 9.36 -19.33
C VAL A 266 2.33 8.42 -20.17
N LYS A 267 2.61 7.12 -20.07
CA LYS A 267 1.81 6.11 -20.77
C LYS A 267 0.42 6.01 -20.15
N ARG A 268 -0.60 6.27 -20.96
CA ARG A 268 -2.00 5.95 -20.65
C ARG A 268 -2.26 4.45 -20.82
N VAL A 269 -3.06 3.88 -19.94
CA VAL A 269 -3.43 2.46 -19.96
C VAL A 269 -4.92 2.28 -19.74
N ASP A 270 -5.46 1.17 -20.23
CA ASP A 270 -6.87 0.79 -20.04
C ASP A 270 -7.10 0.04 -18.72
N SER A 271 -6.03 -0.40 -18.07
CA SER A 271 -6.07 -1.07 -16.78
C SER A 271 -4.74 -1.02 -16.04
N PHE A 272 -4.78 -1.13 -14.71
CA PHE A 272 -3.60 -1.05 -13.85
C PHE A 272 -3.74 -1.94 -12.60
N TRP A 273 -2.65 -2.59 -12.19
CA TRP A 273 -2.58 -3.35 -10.94
C TRP A 273 -2.18 -2.42 -9.79
N TYR A 274 -3.14 -2.04 -8.97
CA TYR A 274 -2.93 -1.17 -7.81
C TYR A 274 -3.18 -1.95 -6.52
N LEU A 275 -2.15 -2.02 -5.65
CA LEU A 275 -2.24 -2.64 -4.32
C LEU A 275 -2.82 -4.05 -4.30
N GLY A 276 -2.52 -4.84 -5.33
CA GLY A 276 -2.98 -6.22 -5.49
C GLY A 276 -4.34 -6.38 -6.17
N VAL A 277 -5.01 -5.29 -6.55
CA VAL A 277 -6.29 -5.28 -7.27
C VAL A 277 -6.11 -4.74 -8.70
N HIS A 278 -6.78 -5.35 -9.68
CA HIS A 278 -6.69 -4.94 -11.09
C HIS A 278 -7.87 -4.03 -11.43
N ILE A 279 -7.61 -2.74 -11.62
CA ILE A 279 -8.61 -1.71 -11.92
C ILE A 279 -8.60 -1.45 -13.43
N THR A 280 -9.76 -1.40 -14.05
CA THR A 280 -9.94 -1.15 -15.49
C THR A 280 -10.69 0.17 -15.74
N GLN A 281 -10.53 0.75 -16.92
CA GLN A 281 -11.17 2.03 -17.30
C GLN A 281 -12.70 1.98 -17.30
N ASP A 282 -13.28 0.80 -17.54
CA ASP A 282 -14.72 0.55 -17.53
C ASP A 282 -15.25 0.11 -16.15
N LEU A 283 -14.34 -0.06 -15.18
CA LEU A 283 -14.58 -0.60 -13.84
C LEU A 283 -15.23 -1.99 -13.86
N SER A 284 -14.97 -2.77 -14.91
CA SER A 284 -15.30 -4.19 -14.99
C SER A 284 -14.33 -5.03 -14.17
N TRP A 285 -14.88 -5.94 -13.37
CA TRP A 285 -14.08 -6.85 -12.53
C TRP A 285 -13.78 -8.19 -13.20
N PHE A 286 -14.17 -8.37 -14.46
CA PHE A 286 -13.98 -9.64 -15.18
C PHE A 286 -12.50 -10.04 -15.28
N CYS A 287 -11.62 -9.12 -15.71
CA CYS A 287 -10.18 -9.38 -15.85
C CYS A 287 -9.53 -9.78 -14.51
N TYR A 288 -9.90 -9.08 -13.45
CA TYR A 288 -9.41 -9.36 -12.10
C TYR A 288 -9.90 -10.72 -11.58
N THR A 289 -11.21 -10.96 -11.63
CA THR A 289 -11.82 -12.20 -11.13
C THR A 289 -11.34 -13.42 -11.93
N ASN A 290 -11.17 -13.32 -13.25
CA ASN A 290 -10.58 -14.39 -14.05
C ASN A 290 -9.14 -14.72 -13.61
N THR A 291 -8.36 -13.70 -13.24
CA THR A 291 -7.00 -13.89 -12.71
C THR A 291 -7.03 -14.63 -11.37
N LEU A 292 -7.94 -14.27 -10.47
CA LEU A 292 -8.12 -14.94 -9.19
C LEU A 292 -8.57 -16.40 -9.38
N VAL A 293 -9.56 -16.64 -10.23
CA VAL A 293 -10.08 -17.99 -10.55
C VAL A 293 -8.95 -18.87 -11.09
N LYS A 294 -8.16 -18.40 -12.06
CA LYS A 294 -7.01 -19.16 -12.60
C LYS A 294 -6.00 -19.54 -11.52
N LYS A 295 -5.60 -18.57 -10.68
CA LYS A 295 -4.67 -18.82 -9.56
C LYS A 295 -5.25 -19.81 -8.54
N ALA A 296 -6.54 -19.69 -8.25
CA ALA A 296 -7.21 -20.56 -7.29
C ALA A 296 -7.34 -22.00 -7.81
N TRP A 297 -7.64 -22.20 -9.11
CA TRP A 297 -7.62 -23.53 -9.74
C TRP A 297 -6.25 -24.19 -9.71
N GLN A 298 -5.17 -23.43 -9.96
CA GLN A 298 -3.80 -23.94 -9.83
C GLN A 298 -3.51 -24.43 -8.41
N ARG A 299 -3.99 -23.71 -7.38
CA ARG A 299 -3.82 -24.12 -5.98
C ARG A 299 -4.73 -25.30 -5.60
N LEU A 300 -5.90 -25.40 -6.21
CA LEU A 300 -6.81 -26.53 -6.03
C LEU A 300 -6.19 -27.86 -6.51
N TYR A 301 -5.38 -27.84 -7.57
CA TYR A 301 -4.62 -29.02 -7.98
C TYR A 301 -3.77 -29.57 -6.83
N HIS A 302 -3.06 -28.71 -6.09
CA HIS A 302 -2.30 -29.13 -4.92
C HIS A 302 -3.20 -29.65 -3.79
N LEU A 303 -4.37 -29.04 -3.57
CA LEU A 303 -5.34 -29.56 -2.59
C LEU A 303 -5.81 -30.99 -2.92
N ARG A 304 -6.03 -31.30 -4.21
CA ARG A 304 -6.37 -32.65 -4.66
C ARG A 304 -5.26 -33.64 -4.38
N HIS A 305 -4.01 -33.28 -4.69
CA HIS A 305 -2.85 -34.12 -4.36
C HIS A 305 -2.73 -34.38 -2.85
N LEU A 306 -2.90 -33.34 -2.03
CA LEU A 306 -2.89 -33.49 -0.58
C LEU A 306 -4.01 -34.42 -0.07
N ARG A 307 -5.16 -34.41 -0.74
CA ARG A 307 -6.25 -35.35 -0.48
C ARG A 307 -5.86 -36.79 -0.86
N ASP A 308 -5.17 -36.99 -1.98
CA ASP A 308 -4.70 -38.30 -2.43
C ASP A 308 -3.70 -38.92 -1.43
N PHE A 309 -2.90 -38.09 -0.76
CA PHE A 309 -2.06 -38.49 0.38
C PHE A 309 -2.83 -38.78 1.68
N LYS A 310 -4.16 -38.77 1.63
CA LYS A 310 -5.07 -39.07 2.76
C LYS A 310 -4.81 -38.20 4.00
N LEU A 311 -4.44 -36.93 3.79
CA LEU A 311 -4.25 -36.01 4.90
C LEU A 311 -5.57 -35.74 5.66
N PRO A 312 -5.50 -35.46 6.97
CA PRO A 312 -6.69 -35.18 7.77
C PRO A 312 -7.49 -33.99 7.22
N SER A 313 -8.83 -34.06 7.30
CA SER A 313 -9.72 -33.01 6.77
C SER A 313 -9.43 -31.62 7.34
N GLN A 314 -8.99 -31.54 8.61
CA GLN A 314 -8.60 -30.27 9.22
C GLN A 314 -7.40 -29.63 8.51
N VAL A 315 -6.39 -30.43 8.14
CA VAL A 315 -5.20 -29.95 7.42
C VAL A 315 -5.59 -29.47 6.02
N LEU A 316 -6.47 -30.22 5.34
CA LEU A 316 -6.99 -29.84 4.02
C LEU A 316 -7.80 -28.54 4.07
N LYS A 317 -8.64 -28.36 5.10
CA LYS A 317 -9.39 -27.12 5.34
C LYS A 317 -8.44 -25.95 5.60
N THR A 318 -7.42 -26.14 6.45
CA THR A 318 -6.39 -25.12 6.68
C THR A 318 -5.66 -24.77 5.38
N PHE A 319 -5.28 -25.76 4.56
CA PHE A 319 -4.66 -25.52 3.27
C PHE A 319 -5.56 -24.70 2.35
N TYR A 320 -6.85 -25.07 2.25
CA TYR A 320 -7.83 -24.30 1.49
C TYR A 320 -7.91 -22.85 1.97
N THR A 321 -8.10 -22.61 3.27
CA THR A 321 -8.22 -21.27 3.82
C THR A 321 -6.95 -20.44 3.57
N CYS A 322 -5.76 -21.01 3.80
CA CYS A 322 -4.50 -20.31 3.65
C CYS A 322 -4.10 -20.06 2.19
N THR A 323 -4.47 -20.94 1.25
CA THR A 323 -3.95 -20.89 -0.13
C THR A 323 -5.01 -20.55 -1.17
N ILE A 324 -6.25 -21.02 -1.05
CA ILE A 324 -7.29 -20.81 -2.06
C ILE A 324 -8.19 -19.65 -1.64
N GLU A 325 -8.79 -19.73 -0.45
CA GLU A 325 -9.68 -18.67 0.06
C GLU A 325 -8.96 -17.33 0.20
N SER A 326 -7.70 -17.33 0.66
CA SER A 326 -6.89 -16.11 0.77
C SER A 326 -6.70 -15.37 -0.56
N VAL A 327 -6.66 -16.10 -1.70
CA VAL A 327 -6.61 -15.50 -3.04
C VAL A 327 -7.97 -14.98 -3.44
N LEU A 328 -9.01 -15.79 -3.29
CA LEU A 328 -10.38 -15.44 -3.71
C LEU A 328 -10.94 -14.25 -2.91
N THR A 329 -10.49 -14.09 -1.67
CA THR A 329 -11.03 -13.10 -0.73
C THR A 329 -10.09 -11.91 -0.48
N GLY A 330 -8.98 -11.81 -1.22
CA GLY A 330 -8.08 -10.67 -1.17
C GLY A 330 -8.78 -9.38 -1.58
N SER A 331 -8.78 -8.39 -0.69
CA SER A 331 -9.49 -7.11 -0.84
C SER A 331 -10.97 -7.24 -1.26
N ILE A 332 -11.64 -8.35 -0.89
CA ILE A 332 -12.97 -8.72 -1.41
C ILE A 332 -14.02 -7.64 -1.23
N THR A 333 -13.90 -6.82 -0.18
CA THR A 333 -14.89 -5.78 0.10
C THR A 333 -14.85 -4.64 -0.90
N SER A 334 -13.70 -4.38 -1.54
CA SER A 334 -13.53 -3.28 -2.49
C SER A 334 -14.14 -3.55 -3.87
N TRP A 335 -14.24 -4.82 -4.30
CA TRP A 335 -14.58 -5.17 -5.69
C TRP A 335 -15.76 -6.13 -5.86
N PHE A 336 -15.99 -7.06 -4.92
CA PHE A 336 -16.97 -8.13 -5.09
C PHE A 336 -18.41 -7.62 -5.20
N GLY A 337 -18.74 -6.53 -4.49
CA GLY A 337 -20.03 -5.84 -4.60
C GLY A 337 -20.34 -5.36 -6.02
N ASN A 338 -19.31 -4.95 -6.76
CA ASN A 338 -19.44 -4.44 -8.13
C ASN A 338 -19.19 -5.50 -9.22
N SER A 339 -18.80 -6.72 -8.87
CA SER A 339 -18.62 -7.80 -9.85
C SER A 339 -19.97 -8.29 -10.41
N THR A 340 -19.94 -8.85 -11.62
CA THR A 340 -21.16 -9.41 -12.23
C THR A 340 -21.58 -10.71 -11.56
N MET A 341 -22.84 -11.14 -11.78
CA MET A 341 -23.30 -12.44 -11.31
C MET A 341 -22.47 -13.60 -11.90
N GLN A 342 -22.07 -13.47 -13.17
CA GLN A 342 -21.22 -14.45 -13.84
C GLN A 342 -19.85 -14.57 -13.17
N ASP A 343 -19.22 -13.44 -12.81
CA ASP A 343 -17.95 -13.43 -12.09
C ASP A 343 -18.08 -14.11 -10.73
N ARG A 344 -19.14 -13.80 -9.98
CA ARG A 344 -19.40 -14.41 -8.65
C ARG A 344 -19.61 -15.91 -8.75
N GLN A 345 -20.37 -16.37 -9.76
CA GLN A 345 -20.56 -17.80 -10.01
C GLN A 345 -19.23 -18.48 -10.37
N ALA A 346 -18.37 -17.84 -11.16
CA ALA A 346 -17.06 -18.38 -11.51
C ALA A 346 -16.16 -18.56 -10.29
N LEU A 347 -16.15 -17.59 -9.37
CA LEU A 347 -15.42 -17.69 -8.09
C LEU A 347 -16.02 -18.78 -7.20
N GLN A 348 -17.34 -18.82 -7.05
CA GLN A 348 -18.03 -19.80 -6.19
C GLN A 348 -17.82 -21.24 -6.68
N ARG A 349 -17.72 -21.48 -8.00
CA ARG A 349 -17.39 -22.81 -8.55
C ARG A 349 -16.05 -23.36 -8.04
N VAL A 350 -15.08 -22.49 -7.75
CA VAL A 350 -13.80 -22.93 -7.16
C VAL A 350 -14.01 -23.44 -5.74
N VAL A 351 -14.81 -22.71 -4.94
CA VAL A 351 -15.16 -23.10 -3.57
C VAL A 351 -15.89 -24.44 -3.57
N LEU A 352 -16.94 -24.59 -4.40
CA LEU A 352 -17.69 -25.83 -4.53
C LEU A 352 -16.79 -27.02 -4.95
N SER A 353 -15.81 -26.79 -5.84
CA SER A 353 -14.86 -27.84 -6.21
C SER A 353 -13.92 -28.23 -5.07
N ALA A 354 -13.51 -27.25 -4.23
CA ALA A 354 -12.75 -27.51 -3.02
C ALA A 354 -13.57 -28.31 -2.00
N GLU A 355 -14.83 -27.94 -1.77
CA GLU A 355 -15.76 -28.68 -0.89
C GLU A 355 -15.89 -30.13 -1.32
N CYS A 356 -16.14 -30.38 -2.61
CA CYS A 356 -16.22 -31.73 -3.15
C CYS A 356 -14.90 -32.51 -2.98
N THR A 357 -13.74 -31.83 -3.02
CA THR A 357 -12.42 -32.47 -2.86
C THR A 357 -12.16 -32.89 -1.42
N ILE A 358 -12.54 -32.06 -0.44
CA ILE A 358 -12.21 -32.30 0.98
C ILE A 358 -13.39 -32.92 1.77
N HIS A 359 -14.58 -32.99 1.16
CA HIS A 359 -15.83 -33.44 1.77
C HIS A 359 -16.16 -32.70 3.06
N THR A 360 -16.02 -31.38 3.04
CA THR A 360 -16.32 -30.49 4.17
C THR A 360 -16.96 -29.23 3.62
N GLU A 361 -18.01 -28.76 4.29
CA GLU A 361 -18.66 -27.49 3.95
C GLU A 361 -17.70 -26.32 4.18
N LEU A 362 -17.66 -25.42 3.19
CA LEU A 362 -16.83 -24.23 3.17
C LEU A 362 -17.75 -23.00 3.07
N PRO A 363 -17.35 -21.85 3.66
CA PRO A 363 -18.20 -20.68 3.67
C PRO A 363 -18.44 -20.14 2.25
N ASN A 364 -19.68 -19.69 1.98
CA ASN A 364 -20.02 -19.02 0.74
C ASN A 364 -19.29 -17.67 0.62
N LEU A 365 -18.80 -17.32 -0.58
CA LEU A 365 -18.10 -16.05 -0.80
C LEU A 365 -18.96 -14.82 -0.51
N GLN A 366 -20.27 -14.90 -0.78
CA GLN A 366 -21.23 -13.84 -0.46
C GLN A 366 -21.34 -13.60 1.05
N ASP A 367 -21.29 -14.66 1.86
CA ASP A 367 -21.34 -14.57 3.32
C ASP A 367 -20.03 -14.02 3.88
N ILE A 368 -18.88 -14.47 3.34
CA ILE A 368 -17.57 -13.91 3.67
C ILE A 368 -17.54 -12.41 3.36
N TYR A 369 -17.94 -12.03 2.14
CA TYR A 369 -18.01 -10.64 1.72
C TYR A 369 -18.89 -9.82 2.66
N SER A 370 -20.12 -10.27 2.93
CA SER A 370 -21.08 -9.53 3.75
C SER A 370 -20.60 -9.38 5.19
N THR A 371 -19.98 -10.42 5.75
CA THR A 371 -19.41 -10.42 7.10
C THR A 371 -18.20 -9.49 7.20
N ARG A 372 -17.30 -9.52 6.21
CA ARG A 372 -16.13 -8.64 6.15
C ARG A 372 -16.53 -7.18 5.98
N CYS A 373 -17.47 -6.88 5.08
CA CYS A 373 -17.98 -5.51 4.91
C CYS A 373 -18.54 -4.95 6.22
N ARG A 374 -19.40 -5.70 6.91
CA ARG A 374 -19.96 -5.26 8.21
C ARG A 374 -18.90 -5.08 9.29
N THR A 375 -17.96 -6.01 9.38
CA THR A 375 -16.88 -5.96 10.39
C THR A 375 -15.99 -4.76 10.15
N TRP A 376 -15.62 -4.52 8.89
CA TRP A 376 -14.75 -3.43 8.49
C TRP A 376 -15.42 -2.07 8.65
N ALA A 377 -16.67 -1.92 8.21
CA ALA A 377 -17.46 -0.71 8.40
C ALA A 377 -17.57 -0.31 9.88
N ARG A 378 -17.74 -1.28 10.79
CA ARG A 378 -17.74 -1.02 12.24
C ARG A 378 -16.38 -0.58 12.78
N LYS A 379 -15.27 -1.09 12.24
CA LYS A 379 -13.92 -0.65 12.63
C LYS A 379 -13.69 0.79 12.23
N ILE A 380 -14.02 1.14 10.98
CA ILE A 380 -13.89 2.50 10.45
C ILE A 380 -14.70 3.49 11.29
N VAL A 381 -15.97 3.20 11.59
CA VAL A 381 -16.83 4.14 12.37
C VAL A 381 -16.34 4.34 13.81
N LYS A 382 -15.72 3.32 14.42
CA LYS A 382 -15.17 3.44 15.79
C LYS A 382 -13.89 4.27 15.84
N ASP A 383 -13.17 4.37 14.73
CA ASP A 383 -11.93 5.13 14.64
C ASP A 383 -12.21 6.51 14.02
N LEU A 384 -12.33 7.54 14.86
CA LEU A 384 -12.58 8.92 14.43
C LEU A 384 -11.43 9.52 13.60
N SER A 385 -10.22 8.96 13.72
CA SER A 385 -9.04 9.37 12.93
C SER A 385 -9.04 8.72 11.53
N HIS A 386 -9.95 7.79 11.25
CA HIS A 386 -10.00 7.09 9.98
C HIS A 386 -10.44 8.03 8.85
N PRO A 387 -9.69 8.16 7.74
CA PRO A 387 -10.05 9.08 6.65
C PRO A 387 -11.43 8.74 6.05
N ASN A 388 -11.79 7.46 6.05
CA ASN A 388 -13.09 6.98 5.59
C ASN A 388 -14.23 7.07 6.64
N ASN A 389 -13.98 7.53 7.88
CA ASN A 389 -15.00 7.61 8.93
C ASN A 389 -16.18 8.49 8.53
N GLY A 390 -15.91 9.60 7.84
CA GLY A 390 -16.92 10.57 7.41
C GLY A 390 -17.81 10.13 6.24
N PHE A 391 -17.49 9.01 5.57
CA PHE A 391 -18.24 8.58 4.37
C PHE A 391 -19.59 7.94 4.69
N PHE A 392 -19.81 7.49 5.92
CA PHE A 392 -21.04 6.82 6.33
C PHE A 392 -21.24 6.92 7.85
N SER A 393 -22.46 6.64 8.32
CA SER A 393 -22.78 6.73 9.75
C SER A 393 -23.71 5.63 10.19
N LEU A 394 -23.68 5.29 11.48
CA LEU A 394 -24.66 4.42 12.10
C LEU A 394 -25.99 5.17 12.29
N LEU A 395 -27.10 4.46 12.09
CA LEU A 395 -28.41 4.92 12.56
C LEU A 395 -28.42 4.97 14.09
N ARG A 396 -29.35 5.74 14.66
CA ARG A 396 -29.49 5.93 16.12
C ARG A 396 -29.57 4.62 16.92
N SER A 397 -30.05 3.53 16.30
CA SER A 397 -30.11 2.20 16.92
C SER A 397 -28.75 1.53 17.11
N GLY A 398 -27.68 2.04 16.50
CA GLY A 398 -26.33 1.47 16.54
C GLY A 398 -26.16 0.14 15.78
N LYS A 399 -27.24 -0.40 15.19
CA LYS A 399 -27.26 -1.72 14.55
C LYS A 399 -27.12 -1.68 13.03
N HIS A 400 -27.59 -0.61 12.41
CA HIS A 400 -27.65 -0.46 10.95
C HIS A 400 -26.91 0.80 10.51
N PHE A 401 -26.31 0.74 9.33
CA PHE A 401 -25.70 1.92 8.70
C PHE A 401 -26.75 2.68 7.91
N ARG A 402 -26.59 4.00 7.83
CA ARG A 402 -27.40 4.86 6.96
C ARG A 402 -27.02 4.57 5.52
N PHE A 403 -28.01 4.30 4.68
CA PHE A 403 -27.80 4.09 3.25
C PHE A 403 -27.18 5.32 2.58
N LEU A 404 -26.15 5.09 1.78
CA LEU A 404 -25.62 6.10 0.89
C LEU A 404 -26.61 6.40 -0.24
N LYS A 405 -26.92 7.69 -0.45
CA LYS A 405 -27.70 8.12 -1.60
C LYS A 405 -26.83 7.99 -2.86
N ALA A 406 -27.22 7.08 -3.76
CA ALA A 406 -26.54 6.84 -5.03
C ALA A 406 -27.54 6.94 -6.19
N ASN A 407 -27.16 7.62 -7.27
CA ASN A 407 -27.94 7.71 -8.51
C ASN A 407 -27.68 6.51 -9.42
N ARG A 408 -26.47 5.94 -9.37
CA ARG A 408 -26.01 4.83 -10.22
C ARG A 408 -25.75 3.58 -9.39
N GLU A 409 -26.02 2.43 -10.00
CA GLU A 409 -25.86 1.12 -9.36
C GLU A 409 -24.41 0.85 -8.90
N ARG A 410 -23.41 1.35 -9.64
CA ARG A 410 -22.00 1.15 -9.32
C ARG A 410 -21.60 1.82 -8.00
N MET A 411 -22.18 2.99 -7.70
CA MET A 411 -21.98 3.65 -6.42
C MET A 411 -22.72 2.91 -5.31
N ARG A 412 -23.98 2.50 -5.56
CA ARG A 412 -24.81 1.73 -4.61
C ARG A 412 -24.19 0.39 -4.22
N ARG A 413 -23.46 -0.25 -5.13
CA ARG A 413 -22.79 -1.54 -4.92
C ARG A 413 -21.34 -1.42 -4.41
N SER A 414 -20.86 -0.20 -4.19
CA SER A 414 -19.55 0.02 -3.58
C SER A 414 -19.52 -0.44 -2.13
N PHE A 415 -18.33 -0.50 -1.52
CA PHE A 415 -18.17 -0.96 -0.14
C PHE A 415 -18.98 -0.13 0.87
N PHE A 416 -18.99 1.19 0.70
CA PHE A 416 -19.56 2.10 1.69
C PHE A 416 -21.09 2.03 1.66
N PRO A 417 -21.73 1.72 2.80
CA PRO A 417 -23.15 1.35 2.89
C PRO A 417 -24.13 2.49 2.63
#